data_AF-A0A7X9ZTP9-F1
#
_entry.id   AF-A0A7X9ZTP9-F1
#
_cell.length_a   1.000
_cell.length_b   1.000
_cell.length_c   1.000
_cell.angle_alpha   90.00
_cell.angle_beta   90.00
_cell.angle_gamma   90.00
#
_symmetry.space_group_name_H-M   'P 1'
#
loop_
_entity.id
_entity.type
_entity.pdbx_description
1 polymer ?
#
loop_
_entity_poly.entity_id
_entity_poly.type
_entity_poly.pdbx_seq_one_letter_code
_entity_poly.pdbx_strand_id
1 'polypeptide(L)'
;MMTDAKTSPKRASDPEPRQMLRDNQLDHLGEAMLTLTRELWVLTDRVRILEAVLEDKGIDVRDAIATYVPSAELEAELAAARVRLVDAVVTALTGQGDA
;
A
#
# COMPACT_ATOMS: atom_id res chain seq x y z
N MET A 1 -34.52 31.38 26.79
CA MET A 1 -35.08 30.21 26.08
C MET A 1 -33.92 29.52 25.38
N MET A 2 -33.23 28.62 26.07
CA MET A 2 -32.15 27.80 25.51
C MET A 2 -32.66 26.36 25.59
N THR A 3 -32.82 25.72 24.44
CA THR A 3 -33.26 24.33 24.32
C THR A 3 -32.07 23.41 24.59
N ASP A 4 -32.11 22.70 25.72
CA ASP A 4 -31.24 21.55 25.97
C ASP A 4 -31.43 20.51 24.87
N ALA A 5 -30.34 20.23 24.14
CA ALA A 5 -30.29 19.18 23.15
C ALA A 5 -30.41 17.83 23.85
N LYS A 6 -31.61 17.23 23.78
CA LYS A 6 -31.88 15.87 24.25
C LYS A 6 -30.92 14.88 23.60
N THR A 7 -29.97 14.36 24.36
CA THR A 7 -29.20 13.18 23.99
C THR A 7 -30.15 11.98 24.07
N SER A 8 -30.59 11.49 22.92
CA SER A 8 -31.40 10.27 22.84
C SER A 8 -30.58 9.05 23.31
N PRO A 9 -31.17 8.10 24.07
CA PRO A 9 -30.43 6.95 24.59
C PRO A 9 -30.07 5.98 23.46
N LYS A 10 -28.80 5.59 23.40
CA LYS A 10 -28.26 4.54 22.51
C LYS A 10 -29.05 3.25 22.74
N ARG A 11 -29.58 2.64 21.67
CA ARG A 11 -30.35 1.40 21.79
C ARG A 11 -29.38 0.26 22.09
N ALA A 12 -29.75 -0.64 23.00
CA ALA A 12 -28.93 -1.79 23.38
C ALA A 12 -28.60 -2.76 22.22
N SER A 13 -29.23 -2.57 21.06
CA SER A 13 -29.04 -3.32 19.83
C SER A 13 -28.20 -2.61 18.76
N ASP A 14 -27.70 -1.39 19.01
CA ASP A 14 -26.79 -0.74 18.08
C ASP A 14 -25.45 -1.46 18.14
N PRO A 15 -24.99 -2.09 17.04
CA PRO A 15 -23.69 -2.73 17.02
C PRO A 15 -22.63 -1.66 17.32
N GLU A 16 -21.86 -1.88 18.38
CA GLU A 16 -20.65 -1.10 18.67
C GLU A 16 -19.84 -0.99 17.37
N PRO A 17 -19.39 0.22 16.98
CA PRO A 17 -18.50 0.36 15.83
C PRO A 17 -17.33 -0.59 16.05
N ARG A 18 -17.23 -1.63 15.20
CA ARG A 18 -16.11 -2.57 15.31
C ARG A 18 -14.85 -1.82 14.93
N GLN A 19 -14.12 -1.35 15.92
CA GLN A 19 -12.80 -0.79 15.71
C GLN A 19 -11.88 -1.94 15.31
N MET A 20 -11.55 -2.02 14.01
CA MET A 20 -10.68 -3.08 13.48
C MET A 20 -9.24 -2.99 14.00
N LEU A 21 -8.78 -1.77 14.33
CA LEU A 21 -7.42 -1.48 14.80
C LEU A 21 -7.48 -0.67 16.10
N ARG A 22 -6.66 -1.04 17.08
CA ARG A 22 -6.46 -0.26 18.30
C ARG A 22 -5.72 1.04 18.00
N ASP A 23 -5.81 2.04 18.88
CA ASP A 23 -5.24 3.37 18.64
C ASP A 23 -3.72 3.33 18.38
N ASN A 24 -2.97 2.51 19.12
CA ASN A 24 -1.54 2.31 18.87
C ASN A 24 -1.25 1.64 17.51
N GLN A 25 -2.17 0.82 16.99
CA GLN A 25 -2.05 0.20 15.66
C GLN A 25 -2.34 1.20 14.53
N LEU A 26 -3.10 2.26 14.80
CA LEU A 26 -3.35 3.34 13.83
C LEU A 26 -2.09 4.19 13.59
N ASP A 27 -1.32 4.48 14.64
CA ASP A 27 -0.06 5.22 14.50
C ASP A 27 0.97 4.40 13.70
N HIS A 28 1.11 3.10 14.00
CA HIS A 28 1.97 2.19 13.25
C HIS A 28 1.53 2.04 11.78
N LEU A 29 0.22 2.03 11.51
CA LEU A 29 -0.29 2.03 10.14
C LEU A 29 0.06 3.34 9.42
N GLY A 30 -0.06 4.48 10.09
CA GLY A 30 0.34 5.79 9.54
C GLY A 30 1.82 5.82 9.15
N GLU A 31 2.69 5.32 10.02
CA GLU A 31 4.13 5.20 9.76
C GLU A 31 4.43 4.25 8.60
N ALA A 32 3.76 3.09 8.55
CA ALA A 32 3.90 2.12 7.46
C ALA A 32 3.47 2.72 6.11
N MET A 33 2.37 3.49 6.08
CA MET A 33 1.88 4.14 4.86
C MET A 33 2.82 5.25 4.36
N LEU A 34 3.38 6.05 5.27
CA LEU A 34 4.37 7.07 4.92
C LEU A 34 5.65 6.43 4.37
N THR A 35 6.11 5.36 5.02
CA THR A 35 7.27 4.59 4.56
C THR A 35 7.01 3.99 3.17
N LEU A 36 5.87 3.35 2.95
CA LEU A 36 5.50 2.79 1.65
C LEU A 36 5.45 3.87 0.56
N THR A 37 4.88 5.03 0.87
CA THR A 37 4.81 6.17 -0.07
C THR A 37 6.21 6.65 -0.46
N ARG A 38 7.12 6.75 0.51
CA ARG A 38 8.53 7.10 0.26
C ARG A 38 9.20 6.07 -0.66
N GLU A 39 9.06 4.78 -0.36
CA GLU A 39 9.69 3.72 -1.16
C GLU A 39 9.12 3.65 -2.58
N LEU A 40 7.81 3.88 -2.75
CA LEU A 40 7.19 4.02 -4.09
C LEU A 40 7.76 5.20 -4.88
N TRP A 41 8.00 6.32 -4.22
CA TRP A 41 8.63 7.48 -4.85
C TRP A 41 10.07 7.18 -5.27
N VAL A 42 10.86 6.55 -4.40
CA VAL A 42 12.24 6.12 -4.71
C VAL A 42 12.26 5.16 -5.89
N LEU A 43 11.34 4.19 -5.93
CA LEU A 43 11.24 3.26 -7.05
C LEU A 43 10.89 3.99 -8.36
N THR A 44 9.93 4.91 -8.31
CA THR A 44 9.53 5.73 -9.47
C THR A 44 10.72 6.53 -10.00
N ASP A 45 11.49 7.16 -9.12
CA ASP A 45 12.67 7.94 -9.48
C ASP A 45 13.75 7.06 -10.12
N ARG A 46 14.02 5.89 -9.53
CA ARG A 46 14.97 4.92 -10.10
C ARG A 46 14.57 4.42 -11.48
N VAL A 47 13.27 4.19 -11.74
CA VAL A 47 12.78 3.79 -13.07
C VAL A 47 12.99 4.92 -14.07
N ARG A 48 12.67 6.17 -13.72
CA ARG A 48 12.92 7.33 -14.60
C ARG A 48 14.40 7.54 -14.90
N ILE A 49 15.26 7.36 -13.89
CA ILE A 49 16.72 7.42 -14.08
C ILE A 49 17.18 6.28 -14.99
N LEU A 50 16.65 5.06 -14.82
CA LEU A 50 16.97 3.93 -15.70
C LEU A 50 16.57 4.24 -17.16
N GLU A 51 15.36 4.76 -17.39
CA GLU A 51 14.90 5.18 -18.71
C GLU A 51 15.84 6.23 -19.33
N ALA A 52 16.22 7.26 -18.56
CA ALA A 52 17.15 8.29 -19.03
C ALA A 52 18.55 7.73 -19.35
N VAL A 53 19.08 6.85 -18.49
CA VAL A 53 20.39 6.20 -18.71
C VAL A 53 20.36 5.29 -19.95
N LEU A 54 19.23 4.66 -20.25
CA LEU A 54 19.06 3.86 -21.47
C LEU A 54 18.99 4.76 -22.71
N GLU A 55 18.25 5.87 -22.62
CA GLU A 55 18.16 6.87 -23.69
C GLU A 55 19.53 7.51 -24.01
N ASP A 56 20.32 7.85 -22.99
CA ASP A 56 21.70 8.36 -23.15
C ASP A 56 22.61 7.35 -23.87
N LYS A 57 22.28 6.06 -23.81
CA LYS A 57 22.96 4.97 -24.53
C LYS A 57 22.34 4.66 -25.89
N GLY A 58 21.37 5.46 -26.33
CA GLY A 58 20.65 5.29 -27.60
C GLY A 58 19.57 4.21 -27.59
N ILE A 59 19.11 3.77 -26.40
CA ILE A 59 18.05 2.78 -26.24
C ILE A 59 16.79 3.49 -25.73
N ASP A 60 15.87 3.83 -26.64
CA ASP A 60 14.58 4.39 -26.26
C ASP A 60 13.62 3.29 -25.81
N VAL A 61 13.26 3.30 -24.52
CA VAL A 61 12.39 2.30 -23.90
C VAL A 61 11.05 2.85 -23.42
N ARG A 62 10.80 4.17 -23.51
CA ARG A 62 9.62 4.78 -22.87
C ARG A 62 8.31 4.21 -23.43
N ASP A 63 8.19 4.17 -24.76
CA ASP A 63 7.02 3.60 -25.42
C ASP A 63 7.00 2.07 -25.34
N ALA A 64 8.19 1.45 -25.31
CA ALA A 64 8.33 0.00 -25.18
C ALA A 64 7.79 -0.50 -23.84
N ILE A 65 8.08 0.18 -22.73
CA ILE A 65 7.59 -0.20 -21.39
C ILE A 65 6.06 -0.20 -21.34
N ALA A 66 5.41 0.83 -21.92
CA ALA A 66 3.96 0.95 -21.90
C ALA A 66 3.23 -0.11 -22.74
N THR A 67 3.92 -0.67 -23.75
CA THR A 67 3.34 -1.63 -24.70
C THR A 67 3.90 -3.05 -24.54
N TYR A 68 4.85 -3.24 -23.65
CA TYR A 68 5.48 -4.53 -23.41
C TYR A 68 4.49 -5.54 -22.85
N VAL A 69 4.39 -6.68 -23.52
CA VAL A 69 3.63 -7.84 -23.05
C VAL A 69 4.64 -8.85 -22.48
N PRO A 70 4.63 -9.11 -21.17
CA PRO A 70 5.57 -10.06 -20.58
C PRO A 70 5.31 -11.48 -21.08
N SER A 71 6.37 -12.30 -21.09
CA SER A 71 6.22 -13.73 -21.37
C SER A 71 5.44 -14.40 -20.24
N ALA A 72 4.89 -15.60 -20.50
CA ALA A 72 4.23 -16.38 -19.46
C ALA A 72 5.14 -16.69 -18.26
N GLU A 73 6.44 -16.88 -18.52
CA GLU A 73 7.46 -17.08 -17.48
C GLU A 73 7.65 -15.81 -16.64
N LEU A 74 7.85 -14.67 -17.29
CA LEU A 74 8.02 -13.39 -16.59
C LEU A 74 6.76 -13.00 -15.81
N GLU A 75 5.56 -13.24 -16.36
CA GLU A 75 4.31 -13.02 -15.61
C GLU A 75 4.23 -13.89 -14.36
N ALA A 76 4.63 -15.16 -14.44
CA ALA A 76 4.62 -16.05 -13.27
C ALA A 76 5.59 -15.55 -12.18
N GLU A 77 6.76 -15.06 -12.57
CA GLU A 77 7.73 -14.44 -11.65
C GLU A 77 7.17 -13.17 -10.99
N LEU A 78 6.56 -12.29 -11.78
CA LEU A 78 5.94 -11.05 -11.30
C LEU A 78 4.76 -11.32 -10.36
N ALA A 79 3.93 -12.33 -10.67
CA ALA A 79 2.82 -12.75 -9.83
C ALA A 79 3.33 -13.30 -8.48
N ALA A 80 4.35 -14.16 -8.51
CA ALA A 80 4.96 -14.70 -7.29
C ALA A 80 5.59 -13.58 -6.43
N ALA A 81 6.24 -12.60 -7.06
CA ALA A 81 6.78 -11.43 -6.36
C ALA A 81 5.67 -10.60 -5.70
N ARG A 82 4.54 -10.40 -6.39
CA ARG A 82 3.38 -9.67 -5.86
C ARG A 82 2.78 -10.34 -4.63
N VAL A 83 2.63 -11.66 -4.65
CA VAL A 83 2.14 -12.43 -3.49
C VAL A 83 3.06 -12.25 -2.29
N ARG A 84 4.38 -12.41 -2.46
CA ARG A 84 5.36 -12.19 -1.39
C ARG A 84 5.29 -10.79 -0.79
N LEU A 85 5.10 -9.76 -1.62
CA LEU A 85 4.95 -8.38 -1.17
C LEU A 85 3.67 -8.20 -0.32
N VAL A 86 2.53 -8.72 -0.79
CA VAL A 86 1.27 -8.64 -0.06
C VAL A 86 1.37 -9.35 1.28
N ASP A 87 1.94 -10.55 1.31
CA ASP A 87 2.12 -11.32 2.55
C ASP A 87 3.00 -10.57 3.56
N ALA A 88 4.10 -9.97 3.11
CA ALA A 88 4.98 -9.16 3.95
C ALA A 88 4.25 -7.94 4.55
N VAL A 89 3.46 -7.23 3.73
CA VAL A 89 2.68 -6.07 4.18
C VAL A 89 1.59 -6.49 5.16
N VAL A 90 0.83 -7.55 4.86
CA VAL A 90 -0.23 -8.05 5.75
C VAL A 90 0.35 -8.48 7.09
N THR A 91 1.46 -9.22 7.09
CA THR A 91 2.14 -9.67 8.32
C THR A 91 2.59 -8.49 9.18
N ALA A 92 3.20 -7.47 8.57
CA ALA A 92 3.63 -6.26 9.27
C ALA A 92 2.45 -5.49 9.89
N LEU A 93 1.29 -5.47 9.22
CA LEU A 93 0.10 -4.77 9.70
C LEU A 93 -0.69 -5.54 10.77
N THR A 94 -0.75 -6.87 10.68
CA THR A 94 -1.48 -7.70 11.65
C THR A 94 -0.63 -8.06 12.87
N GLY A 95 0.69 -7.88 12.80
CA GLY A 95 1.62 -8.26 13.86
C GLY A 95 1.69 -9.78 14.06
N GLN A 96 1.33 -10.59 13.05
CA GLN A 96 1.39 -12.05 13.09
C GLN A 96 2.77 -12.62 12.69
N GLY A 97 3.82 -11.80 12.73
CA GLY A 97 5.21 -12.26 12.67
C GLY A 97 5.79 -12.20 14.07
N ASP A 98 6.21 -13.35 14.58
CA ASP A 98 6.83 -13.63 15.89
C ASP A 98 5.86 -13.99 17.04
N ALA A 99 5.44 -15.26 17.03
CA ALA A 99 5.24 -16.10 18.21
C ALA A 99 6.08 -17.37 18.06
#